data_AF-G9A3E7-F1
#
_entry.id   AF-G9A3E7-F1
#
_cell.length_a   1.000
_cell.length_b   1.000
_cell.length_c   1.000
_cell.angle_alpha   90.00
_cell.angle_beta   90.00
_cell.angle_gamma   90.00
#
_symmetry.space_group_name_H-M   'P 1'
#
loop_
_entity.id
_entity.type
_entity.pdbx_description
1 polymer ?
#
loop_
_entity_poly.entity_id
_entity_poly.type
_entity_poly.pdbx_seq_one_letter_code
_entity_poly.pdbx_strand_id
1 'polypeptide(L)'
;MPLGDSNALRVGDTVVAIGNPFGLGQTVTSGIVSALGRGGINVEGYEDFIQTDASINPGNSGGALVTADGLLVGVNTAIIAPAGGNVGIGFAVPIAMASAVMEQLIEHGEVRRGRIGISVQDLTPDLAEALSIEENYGAVVGSVEQDSPAAQAGLQAGDVITAVNDRKITGSADLRNRVGLAPVGSEVEIEYLRDRVRKTVTMRIEPDETIAKSGSMSSRLDGAEFQDAAGNVVVSSVEDGSAAARAGLRMGDVIVAANRRPIATVAELETALTNASGTIVLDLFRAGSKHVLVIR
;
A
#
# COMPACT_ATOMS: atom_id res chain seq x y z
N MET A 1 -2.33 2.18 -25.20
CA MET A 1 -3.47 3.08 -24.89
C MET A 1 -2.89 4.39 -24.40
N PRO A 2 -3.42 5.56 -24.80
CA PRO A 2 -2.96 6.84 -24.27
C PRO A 2 -3.23 6.94 -22.76
N LEU A 3 -2.26 7.50 -22.03
CA LEU A 3 -2.41 7.79 -20.60
C LEU A 3 -3.15 9.10 -20.42
N GLY A 4 -4.09 9.13 -19.48
CA GLY A 4 -4.71 10.35 -18.98
C GLY A 4 -3.99 10.90 -17.75
N ASP A 5 -4.53 11.98 -17.18
CA ASP A 5 -4.06 12.52 -15.90
C ASP A 5 -5.06 12.21 -14.79
N SER A 6 -4.72 11.24 -13.95
CA SER A 6 -5.56 10.89 -12.79
C SER A 6 -5.62 12.00 -11.74
N ASN A 7 -4.67 12.95 -11.72
CA ASN A 7 -4.70 14.08 -10.78
C ASN A 7 -5.72 15.15 -11.18
N ALA A 8 -6.14 15.16 -12.44
CA ALA A 8 -7.13 16.09 -12.97
C ALA A 8 -8.57 15.57 -12.84
N LEU A 9 -8.75 14.31 -12.39
CA LEU A 9 -10.06 13.72 -12.18
C LEU A 9 -10.84 14.48 -11.10
N ARG A 10 -12.15 14.49 -11.27
CA ARG A 10 -13.11 15.01 -10.30
C ARG A 10 -14.21 13.99 -10.05
N VAL A 11 -14.74 14.02 -8.83
CA VAL A 11 -15.95 13.27 -8.50
C VAL A 11 -17.08 13.70 -9.44
N GLY A 12 -17.75 12.72 -10.06
CA GLY A 12 -18.78 12.92 -11.08
C GLY A 12 -18.29 12.78 -12.52
N ASP A 13 -16.98 12.76 -12.78
CA ASP A 13 -16.47 12.50 -14.14
C ASP A 13 -16.87 11.08 -14.59
N THR A 14 -17.31 10.94 -15.84
CA THR A 14 -17.72 9.64 -16.41
C THR A 14 -16.51 8.76 -16.70
N VAL A 15 -16.59 7.50 -16.29
CA VAL A 15 -15.54 6.49 -16.51
C VAL A 15 -16.12 5.19 -17.06
N VAL A 16 -15.26 4.45 -17.73
CA VAL A 16 -15.55 3.14 -18.32
C VAL A 16 -14.52 2.14 -17.81
N ALA A 17 -14.99 1.04 -17.24
CA ALA A 17 -14.15 -0.08 -16.82
C ALA A 17 -14.15 -1.16 -17.90
N ILE A 18 -12.96 -1.67 -18.21
CA ILE A 18 -12.74 -2.71 -19.22
C ILE A 18 -11.93 -3.83 -18.56
N GLY A 19 -12.43 -5.07 -18.66
CA GLY A 19 -11.74 -6.23 -18.09
C GLY A 19 -12.33 -7.55 -18.58
N ASN A 20 -12.05 -8.65 -17.87
CA ASN A 20 -12.53 -9.99 -18.20
C ASN A 20 -13.22 -10.63 -16.98
N PRO A 21 -14.41 -10.12 -16.60
CA PRO A 21 -15.08 -10.56 -15.38
C PRO A 21 -15.47 -12.03 -15.50
N PHE A 22 -15.14 -12.81 -14.46
CA PHE A 22 -15.39 -14.25 -14.38
C PHE A 22 -14.84 -15.08 -15.56
N GLY A 23 -13.91 -14.53 -16.35
CA GLY A 23 -13.35 -15.20 -17.52
C GLY A 23 -14.30 -15.30 -18.73
N LEU A 24 -15.40 -14.54 -18.74
CA LEU A 24 -16.44 -14.61 -19.77
C LEU A 24 -16.05 -13.95 -21.11
N GLY A 25 -14.95 -13.22 -21.13
CA GLY A 25 -14.47 -12.43 -22.26
C GLY A 25 -14.38 -10.94 -21.91
N GLN A 26 -13.81 -10.18 -22.84
CA GLN A 26 -13.67 -8.73 -22.68
C GLN A 26 -15.04 -8.09 -22.48
N THR A 27 -15.22 -7.43 -21.34
CA THR A 27 -16.46 -6.80 -20.93
C THR A 27 -16.21 -5.33 -20.62
N VAL A 28 -17.17 -4.49 -20.99
CA VAL A 28 -17.13 -3.05 -20.79
C VAL A 28 -18.31 -2.65 -19.90
N THR A 29 -18.04 -1.89 -18.84
CA THR A 29 -19.05 -1.32 -17.95
C THR A 29 -18.77 0.17 -17.76
N SER A 30 -19.80 0.97 -17.46
CA SER A 30 -19.66 2.42 -17.31
C SER A 30 -20.20 2.88 -15.97
N GLY A 31 -19.67 3.98 -15.48
CA GLY A 31 -20.08 4.65 -14.25
C GLY A 31 -19.46 6.03 -14.17
N ILE A 32 -19.28 6.51 -12.95
CA ILE A 32 -18.63 7.77 -12.63
C ILE A 32 -17.52 7.56 -11.61
N VAL A 33 -16.65 8.56 -11.47
CA VAL A 33 -15.80 8.71 -10.29
C VAL A 33 -16.71 9.04 -9.10
N SER A 34 -16.85 8.10 -8.17
CA SER A 34 -17.67 8.25 -6.95
C SER A 34 -16.89 8.95 -5.83
N ALA A 35 -15.58 8.75 -5.77
CA ALA A 35 -14.68 9.41 -4.82
C ALA A 35 -13.21 9.31 -5.31
N LEU A 36 -12.35 10.16 -4.76
CA LEU A 36 -10.89 10.15 -4.94
C LEU A 36 -10.24 10.09 -3.56
N GLY A 37 -8.96 9.73 -3.45
CA GLY A 37 -8.30 9.75 -2.14
C GLY A 37 -8.71 8.61 -1.21
N ARG A 38 -9.28 7.50 -1.71
CA ARG A 38 -9.78 6.45 -0.82
C ARG A 38 -8.65 5.59 -0.26
N GLY A 39 -8.45 5.65 1.06
CA GLY A 39 -7.61 4.73 1.85
C GLY A 39 -8.44 3.83 2.77
N GLY A 40 -7.76 3.05 3.62
CA GLY A 40 -8.37 2.20 4.65
C GLY A 40 -8.97 0.89 4.15
N ILE A 41 -8.63 0.48 2.92
CA ILE A 41 -9.19 -0.72 2.25
C ILE A 41 -8.22 -1.91 2.32
N ASN A 42 -7.03 -1.69 2.90
CA ASN A 42 -6.00 -2.66 3.22
C ASN A 42 -5.77 -3.76 2.15
N VAL A 43 -5.29 -3.33 0.98
CA VAL A 43 -4.82 -4.22 -0.09
C VAL A 43 -3.31 -3.96 -0.31
N GLU A 44 -2.48 -4.18 0.70
CA GLU A 44 -1.01 -4.13 0.57
C GLU A 44 -0.35 -2.73 0.49
N GLY A 45 -0.89 -1.76 1.26
CA GLY A 45 -0.08 -0.64 1.76
C GLY A 45 0.03 0.63 0.89
N TYR A 46 -0.61 0.70 -0.29
CA TYR A 46 -0.89 1.98 -0.96
C TYR A 46 -2.35 2.34 -0.84
N GLU A 47 -2.61 3.60 -0.47
CA GLU A 47 -3.93 4.10 -0.13
C GLU A 47 -4.16 5.42 -0.84
N ASP A 48 -4.80 5.40 -2.01
CA ASP A 48 -5.30 6.57 -2.76
C ASP A 48 -6.11 6.07 -3.97
N PHE A 49 -7.13 5.26 -3.70
CA PHE A 49 -7.91 4.66 -4.78
C PHE A 49 -8.87 5.68 -5.40
N ILE A 50 -9.03 5.58 -6.71
CA ILE A 50 -10.20 6.11 -7.43
C ILE A 50 -11.35 5.15 -7.12
N GLN A 51 -12.42 5.67 -6.52
CA GLN A 51 -13.64 4.92 -6.33
C GLN A 51 -14.58 5.14 -7.51
N THR A 52 -15.21 4.08 -7.99
CA THR A 52 -16.21 4.14 -9.06
C THR A 52 -17.40 3.22 -8.79
N ASP A 53 -18.55 3.58 -9.34
CA ASP A 53 -19.76 2.75 -9.39
C ASP A 53 -19.87 1.95 -10.70
N ALA A 54 -18.91 2.11 -11.62
CA ALA A 54 -18.79 1.23 -12.78
C ALA A 54 -18.67 -0.22 -12.28
N SER A 55 -19.44 -1.13 -12.88
CA SER A 55 -19.49 -2.51 -12.39
C SER A 55 -18.15 -3.22 -12.60
N ILE A 56 -17.42 -3.41 -11.50
CA ILE A 56 -16.16 -4.16 -11.44
C ILE A 56 -16.44 -5.46 -10.68
N ASN A 57 -16.08 -6.61 -11.24
CA ASN A 57 -16.26 -7.92 -10.61
C ASN A 57 -14.95 -8.71 -10.65
N PRO A 58 -14.81 -9.81 -9.89
CA PRO A 58 -13.64 -10.69 -9.99
C PRO A 58 -13.29 -11.01 -11.45
N GLY A 59 -12.02 -10.83 -11.83
CA GLY A 59 -11.56 -10.92 -13.23
C GLY A 59 -11.41 -9.58 -13.96
N ASN A 60 -11.91 -8.47 -13.40
CA ASN A 60 -11.60 -7.12 -13.88
C ASN A 60 -10.29 -6.55 -13.30
N SER A 61 -9.75 -7.13 -12.23
CA SER A 61 -8.48 -6.69 -11.64
C SER A 61 -7.34 -6.73 -12.67
N GLY A 62 -6.54 -5.66 -12.72
CA GLY A 62 -5.53 -5.43 -13.77
C GLY A 62 -6.09 -4.83 -15.07
N GLY A 63 -7.42 -4.75 -15.21
CA GLY A 63 -8.10 -4.11 -16.33
C GLY A 63 -8.06 -2.58 -16.27
N ALA A 64 -8.51 -1.93 -17.33
CA ALA A 64 -8.44 -0.48 -17.48
C ALA A 64 -9.66 0.22 -16.89
N LEU A 65 -9.43 1.36 -16.24
CA LEU A 65 -10.42 2.40 -15.99
C LEU A 65 -10.07 3.61 -16.86
N VAL A 66 -10.95 3.96 -17.79
CA VAL A 66 -10.71 5.02 -18.77
C VAL A 66 -11.77 6.12 -18.68
N THR A 67 -11.42 7.33 -19.06
CA THR A 67 -12.38 8.43 -19.28
C THR A 67 -13.25 8.17 -20.52
N ALA A 68 -14.33 8.94 -20.68
CA ALA A 68 -15.22 8.82 -21.83
C ALA A 68 -14.54 9.04 -23.21
N ASP A 69 -13.42 9.76 -23.25
CA ASP A 69 -12.57 9.97 -24.42
C ASP A 69 -11.44 8.92 -24.57
N GLY A 70 -11.42 7.89 -23.72
CA GLY A 70 -10.56 6.72 -23.85
C GLY A 70 -9.15 6.88 -23.27
N LEU A 71 -8.94 7.84 -22.37
CA LEU A 71 -7.66 8.02 -21.68
C LEU A 71 -7.61 7.13 -20.44
N LEU A 72 -6.52 6.37 -20.27
CA LEU A 72 -6.33 5.52 -19.09
C LEU A 72 -6.09 6.39 -17.85
N VAL A 73 -6.97 6.28 -16.86
CA VAL A 73 -6.86 7.05 -15.61
C VAL A 73 -6.71 6.17 -14.37
N GLY A 74 -6.96 4.87 -14.47
CA GLY A 74 -6.65 3.94 -13.39
C GLY A 74 -6.62 2.48 -13.81
N VAL A 75 -6.11 1.63 -12.93
CA VAL A 75 -6.08 0.17 -13.09
C VAL A 75 -7.05 -0.41 -12.08
N ASN A 76 -8.07 -1.14 -12.53
CA ASN A 76 -9.05 -1.76 -11.64
C ASN A 76 -8.34 -2.75 -10.70
N THR A 77 -8.65 -2.69 -9.40
CA THR A 77 -7.88 -3.43 -8.39
C THR A 77 -8.77 -4.25 -7.47
N ALA A 78 -9.74 -3.59 -6.81
CA ALA A 78 -10.51 -4.19 -5.74
C ALA A 78 -11.98 -3.72 -5.76
N ILE A 79 -12.82 -4.40 -4.98
CA ILE A 79 -14.23 -4.06 -4.79
C ILE A 79 -14.63 -4.29 -3.34
N ILE A 80 -15.63 -3.54 -2.85
CA ILE A 80 -16.38 -3.97 -1.67
C ILE A 80 -17.51 -4.88 -2.15
N ALA A 81 -17.52 -6.12 -1.67
CA ALA A 81 -18.46 -7.15 -2.13
C ALA A 81 -18.83 -8.14 -1.02
N PRO A 82 -19.76 -7.78 -0.09
CA PRO A 82 -20.15 -8.66 1.01
C PRO A 82 -20.67 -10.04 0.57
N ALA A 83 -21.22 -10.13 -0.64
CA ALA A 83 -21.76 -11.37 -1.23
C ALA A 83 -20.98 -11.84 -2.48
N GLY A 84 -19.75 -11.35 -2.69
CA GLY A 84 -18.89 -11.76 -3.81
C GLY A 84 -19.19 -11.09 -5.17
N GLY A 85 -20.10 -10.11 -5.20
CA GLY A 85 -20.40 -9.29 -6.39
C GLY A 85 -20.33 -7.80 -6.09
N ASN A 86 -20.12 -7.00 -7.13
CA ASN A 86 -20.12 -5.54 -7.07
C ASN A 86 -21.45 -5.00 -6.49
N VAL A 87 -21.36 -4.11 -5.50
CA VAL A 87 -22.53 -3.38 -4.95
C VAL A 87 -22.49 -1.88 -5.29
N GLY A 88 -21.85 -1.51 -6.40
CA GLY A 88 -21.63 -0.12 -6.80
C GLY A 88 -20.40 0.53 -6.16
N ILE A 89 -19.47 -0.28 -5.63
CA ILE A 89 -18.24 0.22 -4.99
C ILE A 89 -17.03 -0.58 -5.52
N GLY A 90 -16.37 0.00 -6.53
CA GLY A 90 -15.10 -0.49 -7.06
C GLY A 90 -13.96 0.49 -6.85
N PHE A 91 -12.75 -0.03 -6.87
CA PHE A 91 -11.51 0.72 -6.64
C PHE A 91 -10.51 0.48 -7.75
N ALA A 92 -9.88 1.56 -8.20
CA ALA A 92 -8.79 1.53 -9.16
C ALA A 92 -7.58 2.31 -8.63
N VAL A 93 -6.38 1.75 -8.83
CA VAL A 93 -5.12 2.46 -8.60
C VAL A 93 -4.99 3.57 -9.64
N PRO A 94 -4.72 4.83 -9.25
CA PRO A 94 -4.53 5.94 -10.19
C PRO A 94 -3.41 5.67 -11.20
N ILE A 95 -3.58 6.11 -12.46
CA ILE A 95 -2.58 5.86 -13.49
C ILE A 95 -1.23 6.54 -13.19
N ALA A 96 -1.23 7.68 -12.50
CA ALA A 96 0.01 8.34 -12.08
C ALA A 96 0.84 7.44 -11.16
N MET A 97 0.19 6.74 -10.23
CA MET A 97 0.83 5.79 -9.33
C MET A 97 1.32 4.55 -10.08
N ALA A 98 0.45 3.94 -10.90
CA ALA A 98 0.81 2.76 -11.68
C ALA A 98 1.97 3.05 -12.66
N SER A 99 2.01 4.25 -13.24
CA SER A 99 3.09 4.67 -14.16
C SER A 99 4.41 4.85 -13.41
N ALA A 100 4.41 5.50 -12.24
CA ALA A 100 5.62 5.67 -11.43
C ALA A 100 6.21 4.31 -11.01
N VAL A 101 5.36 3.36 -10.61
CA VAL A 101 5.78 1.99 -10.28
C VAL A 101 6.33 1.27 -11.52
N MET A 102 5.64 1.37 -12.66
CA MET A 102 6.07 0.75 -13.92
C MET A 102 7.43 1.28 -14.37
N GLU A 103 7.65 2.59 -14.29
CA GLU A 103 8.93 3.22 -14.66
C GLU A 103 10.08 2.68 -13.81
N GLN A 104 9.90 2.59 -12.48
CA GLN A 104 10.91 2.00 -11.59
C GLN A 104 11.19 0.53 -11.90
N LEU A 105 10.14 -0.27 -12.17
CA LEU A 105 10.30 -1.68 -12.52
C LEU A 105 11.05 -1.87 -13.84
N ILE A 106 10.81 -1.00 -14.83
CA ILE A 106 11.52 -1.03 -16.12
C ILE A 106 12.98 -0.63 -15.92
N GLU A 107 13.26 0.40 -15.10
CA GLU A 107 14.61 0.94 -14.95
C GLU A 107 15.50 0.12 -14.00
N HIS A 108 14.93 -0.40 -12.91
CA HIS A 108 15.67 -1.00 -11.81
C HIS A 108 15.32 -2.47 -11.55
N GLY A 109 14.23 -2.98 -12.11
CA GLY A 109 13.73 -4.34 -11.85
C GLY A 109 13.04 -4.51 -10.49
N GLU A 110 12.97 -3.46 -9.68
CA GLU A 110 12.36 -3.44 -8.35
C GLU A 110 11.78 -2.05 -8.05
N VAL A 111 10.81 -1.99 -7.13
CA VAL A 111 10.27 -0.72 -6.63
C VAL A 111 11.07 -0.31 -5.40
N ARG A 112 11.69 0.88 -5.44
CA ARG A 112 12.44 1.43 -4.32
C ARG A 112 11.64 2.54 -3.68
N ARG A 113 11.05 2.25 -2.51
CA ARG A 113 10.25 3.23 -1.81
C ARG A 113 11.11 4.32 -1.17
N GLY A 114 10.63 5.55 -1.26
CA GLY A 114 11.21 6.72 -0.62
C GLY A 114 10.64 6.99 0.77
N ARG A 115 11.42 7.67 1.62
CA ARG A 115 10.98 8.18 2.92
C ARG A 115 11.66 9.50 3.26
N ILE A 116 11.00 10.25 4.15
CA ILE A 116 11.54 11.48 4.76
C ILE A 116 11.64 11.41 6.29
N GLY A 117 11.21 10.30 6.91
CA GLY A 117 11.33 10.05 8.35
C GLY A 117 10.34 10.80 9.23
N ILE A 118 9.06 10.76 8.88
CA ILE A 118 7.97 11.32 9.69
C ILE A 118 6.85 10.29 9.88
N SER A 119 6.18 10.36 11.03
CA SER A 119 4.85 9.75 11.18
C SER A 119 3.78 10.82 10.97
N VAL A 120 2.70 10.45 10.29
CA VAL A 120 1.61 11.38 9.95
C VAL A 120 0.25 10.76 10.18
N GLN A 121 -0.70 11.61 10.51
CA GLN A 121 -2.13 11.30 10.60
C GLN A 121 -2.94 12.34 9.82
N ASP A 122 -4.17 12.01 9.47
CA ASP A 122 -5.04 12.97 8.78
C ASP A 122 -5.38 14.17 9.67
N LEU A 123 -5.48 15.34 9.04
CA LEU A 123 -6.03 16.53 9.68
C LEU A 123 -7.55 16.38 9.82
N THR A 124 -8.00 15.93 10.99
CA THR A 124 -9.43 15.86 11.31
C THR A 124 -9.97 17.25 11.68
N PRO A 125 -11.30 17.48 11.60
CA PRO A 125 -11.90 18.75 12.03
C PRO A 125 -11.54 19.13 13.48
N ASP A 126 -11.58 18.16 14.40
CA ASP A 126 -11.22 18.38 15.80
C ASP A 126 -9.75 18.80 15.96
N LEU A 127 -8.87 18.24 15.14
CA LEU A 127 -7.43 18.56 15.16
C LEU A 127 -7.16 19.93 14.52
N ALA A 128 -7.86 20.26 13.44
CA ALA A 128 -7.80 21.59 12.83
C ALA A 128 -8.27 22.68 13.81
N GLU A 129 -9.36 22.43 14.55
CA GLU A 129 -9.85 23.33 15.60
C GLU A 129 -8.83 23.48 16.73
N ALA A 130 -8.29 22.36 17.25
CA ALA A 130 -7.30 22.37 18.32
C ALA A 130 -6.01 23.10 17.94
N LEU A 131 -5.60 23.02 16.68
CA LEU A 131 -4.42 23.71 16.13
C LEU A 131 -4.75 25.13 15.62
N SER A 132 -6.02 25.54 15.64
CA SER A 132 -6.51 26.82 15.11
C SER A 132 -6.12 27.06 13.64
N ILE A 133 -6.30 26.02 12.82
CA ILE A 133 -6.00 26.00 11.37
C ILE A 133 -7.33 26.05 10.60
N GLU A 134 -7.37 26.83 9.51
CA GLU A 134 -8.58 26.98 8.69
C GLU A 134 -8.73 25.86 7.63
N GLU A 135 -7.61 25.29 7.22
CA GLU A 135 -7.56 24.16 6.30
C GLU A 135 -8.25 22.92 6.89
N ASN A 136 -9.08 22.26 6.09
CA ASN A 136 -9.79 21.04 6.42
C ASN A 136 -9.22 19.80 5.71
N TYR A 137 -7.99 19.92 5.22
CA TYR A 137 -7.24 18.90 4.51
C TYR A 137 -5.77 18.96 4.91
N GLY A 138 -5.05 17.87 4.70
CA GLY A 138 -3.62 17.78 4.96
C GLY A 138 -3.26 16.68 5.94
N ALA A 139 -1.98 16.64 6.30
CA ALA A 139 -1.41 15.61 7.14
C ALA A 139 -0.66 16.24 8.32
N VAL A 140 -1.03 15.86 9.54
CA VAL A 140 -0.39 16.34 10.76
C VAL A 140 0.79 15.45 11.10
N VAL A 141 1.96 16.06 11.30
CA VAL A 141 3.19 15.38 11.70
C VAL A 141 3.08 14.98 13.17
N GLY A 142 3.02 13.67 13.43
CA GLY A 142 2.97 13.11 14.79
C GLY A 142 4.35 13.02 15.42
N SER A 143 5.35 12.61 14.65
CA SER A 143 6.74 12.54 15.07
C SER A 143 7.69 12.73 13.89
N VAL A 144 8.91 13.16 14.21
CA VAL A 144 10.01 13.29 13.26
C VAL A 144 11.14 12.41 13.79
N GLU A 145 11.65 11.53 12.93
CA GLU A 145 12.72 10.62 13.30
C GLU A 145 14.06 11.34 13.39
N GLN A 146 14.87 10.94 14.36
CA GLN A 146 16.20 11.49 14.52
C GLN A 146 17.06 11.23 13.28
N ASP A 147 17.88 12.20 12.91
CA ASP A 147 18.80 12.17 11.75
C ASP A 147 18.14 12.03 10.36
N SER A 148 16.80 12.01 10.29
CA SER A 148 16.04 11.91 9.04
C SER A 148 16.12 13.19 8.18
N PRO A 149 15.77 13.11 6.87
CA PRO A 149 15.66 14.28 6.00
C PRO A 149 14.72 15.35 6.56
N ALA A 150 13.59 14.94 7.14
CA ALA A 150 12.65 15.86 7.77
C ALA A 150 13.24 16.57 9.00
N ALA A 151 14.00 15.87 9.84
CA ALA A 151 14.69 16.48 10.98
C ALA A 151 15.76 17.48 10.54
N GLN A 152 16.56 17.14 9.54
CA GLN A 152 17.59 18.03 8.97
C GLN A 152 16.97 19.27 8.33
N ALA A 153 15.80 19.11 7.72
CA ALA A 153 14.97 20.18 7.16
C ALA A 153 14.27 21.03 8.24
N GLY A 154 14.23 20.58 9.49
CA GLY A 154 13.62 21.29 10.60
C GLY A 154 12.11 21.17 10.69
N LEU A 155 11.51 20.13 10.09
CA LEU A 155 10.12 19.73 10.39
C LEU A 155 10.01 19.31 11.85
N GLN A 156 8.83 19.51 12.43
CA GLN A 156 8.54 19.26 13.83
C GLN A 156 7.18 18.58 13.99
N ALA A 157 7.02 17.86 15.10
CA ALA A 157 5.70 17.35 15.49
C ALA A 157 4.73 18.53 15.68
N GLY A 158 3.50 18.36 15.19
CA GLY A 158 2.48 19.40 15.16
C GLY A 158 2.47 20.24 13.87
N ASP A 159 3.47 20.11 13.00
CA ASP A 159 3.39 20.70 11.65
C ASP A 159 2.25 20.07 10.87
N VAL A 160 1.55 20.89 10.08
CA VAL A 160 0.49 20.41 9.18
C VAL A 160 0.94 20.59 7.74
N ILE A 161 1.25 19.48 7.08
CA ILE A 161 1.65 19.46 5.67
C ILE A 161 0.41 19.67 4.79
N THR A 162 0.51 20.58 3.83
CA THR A 162 -0.59 20.97 2.95
C THR A 162 -0.31 20.72 1.47
N ALA A 163 0.97 20.65 1.06
CA ALA A 163 1.35 20.36 -0.31
C ALA A 163 2.72 19.68 -0.44
N VAL A 164 2.90 19.00 -1.57
CA VAL A 164 4.15 18.36 -2.01
C VAL A 164 4.42 18.75 -3.46
N ASN A 165 5.56 19.37 -3.76
CA ASN A 165 5.94 19.85 -5.10
C ASN A 165 4.81 20.65 -5.78
N ASP A 166 4.39 21.75 -5.16
CA ASP A 166 3.28 22.63 -5.59
C ASP A 166 1.89 21.97 -5.70
N ARG A 167 1.75 20.70 -5.31
CA ARG A 167 0.47 19.99 -5.38
C ARG A 167 -0.08 19.77 -3.98
N LYS A 168 -1.29 20.30 -3.75
CA LYS A 168 -2.03 20.08 -2.50
C LYS A 168 -2.20 18.60 -2.24
N ILE A 169 -2.02 18.20 -0.98
CA ILE A 169 -2.33 16.84 -0.54
C ILE A 169 -3.75 16.77 0.02
N THR A 170 -4.42 15.65 -0.16
CA THR A 170 -5.76 15.44 0.40
C THR A 170 -5.73 14.94 1.86
N GLY A 171 -4.65 14.25 2.24
CA GLY A 171 -4.48 13.68 3.57
C GLY A 171 -3.15 12.95 3.73
N SER A 172 -3.01 12.22 4.83
CA SER A 172 -1.80 11.47 5.19
C SER A 172 -1.48 10.36 4.19
N ALA A 173 -2.50 9.71 3.62
CA ALA A 173 -2.32 8.63 2.65
C ALA A 173 -1.75 9.15 1.32
N ASP A 174 -2.28 10.26 0.81
CA ASP A 174 -1.75 10.96 -0.37
C ASP A 174 -0.30 11.41 -0.15
N LEU A 175 0.01 12.00 1.01
CA LEU A 175 1.39 12.34 1.38
C LEU A 175 2.31 11.12 1.37
N ARG A 176 1.89 10.00 2.01
CA ARG A 176 2.67 8.76 2.03
C ARG A 176 2.95 8.24 0.62
N ASN A 177 1.97 8.26 -0.27
CA ASN A 177 2.14 7.78 -1.64
C ASN A 177 3.09 8.68 -2.44
N ARG A 178 2.96 10.00 -2.33
CA ARG A 178 3.83 10.94 -3.05
C ARG A 178 5.28 10.83 -2.62
N VAL A 179 5.53 10.74 -1.31
CA VAL A 179 6.88 10.55 -0.77
C VAL A 179 7.40 9.16 -1.09
N GLY A 180 6.56 8.12 -0.94
CA GLY A 180 6.91 6.73 -1.15
C GLY A 180 7.26 6.39 -2.60
N LEU A 181 6.63 7.05 -3.57
CA LEU A 181 6.87 6.86 -5.01
C LEU A 181 7.89 7.83 -5.59
N ALA A 182 8.29 8.86 -4.84
CA ALA A 182 9.33 9.78 -5.28
C ALA A 182 10.67 9.02 -5.46
N PRO A 183 11.44 9.31 -6.54
CA PRO A 183 12.70 8.64 -6.76
C PRO A 183 13.67 8.84 -5.59
N VAL A 184 14.29 7.75 -5.14
CA VAL A 184 15.30 7.83 -4.08
C VAL A 184 16.42 8.76 -4.47
N GLY A 185 16.77 9.67 -3.58
CA GLY A 185 17.81 10.68 -3.78
C GLY A 185 17.33 11.95 -4.51
N SER A 186 16.09 12.00 -4.99
CA SER A 186 15.47 13.24 -5.50
C SER A 186 15.15 14.23 -4.37
N GLU A 187 14.98 15.50 -4.71
CA GLU A 187 14.49 16.52 -3.78
C GLU A 187 12.96 16.62 -3.84
N VAL A 188 12.35 16.81 -2.67
CA VAL A 188 10.93 17.07 -2.51
C VAL A 188 10.74 18.38 -1.77
N GLU A 189 9.86 19.23 -2.29
CA GLU A 189 9.41 20.45 -1.62
C GLU A 189 8.12 20.18 -0.85
N ILE A 190 8.11 20.54 0.43
CA ILE A 190 6.98 20.37 1.34
C ILE A 190 6.49 21.74 1.79
N GLU A 191 5.23 22.04 1.50
CA GLU A 191 4.51 23.17 2.11
C GLU A 191 3.84 22.70 3.41
N TYR A 192 4.04 23.45 4.48
CA TYR A 192 3.46 23.14 5.79
C TYR A 192 3.08 24.39 6.57
N LEU A 193 2.22 24.20 7.56
CA LEU A 193 1.79 25.20 8.52
C LEU A 193 2.44 24.92 9.88
N ARG A 194 3.03 25.97 10.46
CA ARG A 194 3.47 25.99 11.87
C ARG A 194 3.03 27.32 12.48
N ASP A 195 2.33 27.28 13.60
CA ASP A 195 1.81 28.47 14.29
C ASP A 195 0.98 29.38 13.36
N ARG A 196 0.19 28.78 12.45
CA ARG A 196 -0.62 29.46 11.42
C ARG A 196 0.18 30.21 10.36
N VAL A 197 1.49 29.98 10.27
CA VAL A 197 2.34 30.55 9.23
C VAL A 197 2.67 29.47 8.21
N ARG A 198 2.39 29.74 6.94
CA ARG A 198 2.83 28.90 5.83
C ARG A 198 4.33 28.98 5.66
N LYS A 199 4.96 27.83 5.55
CA LYS A 199 6.39 27.65 5.35
C LYS A 199 6.59 26.59 4.29
N THR A 200 7.75 26.66 3.66
CA THR A 200 8.17 25.70 2.65
C THR A 200 9.55 25.19 3.03
N VAL A 201 9.79 23.91 2.83
CA VAL A 201 11.10 23.32 3.03
C VAL A 201 11.37 22.26 1.97
N THR A 202 12.62 22.19 1.54
CA THR A 202 13.11 21.18 0.59
C THR A 202 13.94 20.15 1.34
N MET A 203 13.75 18.87 1.03
CA MET A 203 14.56 17.79 1.58
C MET A 203 14.77 16.68 0.57
N ARG A 204 15.76 15.84 0.82
CA ARG A 204 16.09 14.72 -0.04
C ARG A 204 15.32 13.46 0.37
N ILE A 205 14.82 12.70 -0.60
CA ILE A 205 14.21 11.39 -0.38
C ILE A 205 15.29 10.36 -0.06
N GLU A 206 15.15 9.67 1.06
CA GLU A 206 15.99 8.52 1.43
C GLU A 206 15.30 7.20 1.11
N PRO A 207 16.05 6.10 0.92
CA PRO A 207 15.45 4.79 0.71
C PRO A 207 14.72 4.31 1.98
N ASP A 208 13.54 3.72 1.80
CA ASP A 208 12.81 3.03 2.84
C ASP A 208 13.28 1.58 2.97
N GLU A 209 14.30 1.37 3.79
CA GLU A 209 14.86 0.04 4.08
C GLU A 209 13.88 -0.88 4.83
N THR A 210 12.82 -0.33 5.42
CA THR A 210 11.78 -1.08 6.13
C THR A 210 10.95 -1.93 5.17
N ILE A 211 10.74 -1.45 3.93
CA ILE A 211 9.96 -2.15 2.91
C ILE A 211 10.83 -3.03 2.02
N ALA A 212 12.12 -2.73 1.88
CA ALA A 212 13.08 -3.66 1.27
C ALA A 212 13.07 -5.04 1.98
N LYS A 213 12.50 -5.13 3.18
CA LYS A 213 12.27 -6.37 3.94
C LYS A 213 10.82 -6.86 3.96
N SER A 214 9.84 -6.06 3.53
CA SER A 214 8.41 -6.43 3.51
C SER A 214 7.97 -6.95 2.13
N GLY A 215 8.76 -6.72 1.09
CA GLY A 215 8.63 -7.39 -0.20
C GLY A 215 9.34 -8.75 -0.23
N SER A 216 8.97 -9.68 0.66
CA SER A 216 9.17 -11.14 0.52
C SER A 216 9.02 -11.83 1.89
N MET A 217 7.79 -11.98 2.38
CA MET A 217 7.48 -13.33 2.86
C MET A 217 7.58 -14.19 1.61
N SER A 218 8.61 -15.06 1.51
CA SER A 218 8.97 -15.69 0.22
C SER A 218 7.69 -16.15 -0.50
N SER A 219 7.59 -15.93 -1.81
CA SER A 219 6.44 -16.33 -2.65
C SER A 219 5.96 -17.79 -2.46
N ARG A 220 6.75 -18.59 -1.74
CA ARG A 220 6.50 -19.97 -1.36
C ARG A 220 5.50 -20.15 -0.19
N LEU A 221 5.27 -19.12 0.63
CA LEU A 221 4.28 -19.11 1.72
C LEU A 221 3.25 -17.98 1.56
N ASP A 222 3.10 -17.50 0.35
CA ASP A 222 2.06 -16.54 0.00
C ASP A 222 0.66 -17.08 0.34
N GLY A 223 -0.21 -16.18 0.81
CA GLY A 223 -1.56 -16.48 1.31
C GLY A 223 -1.61 -17.09 2.73
N ALA A 224 -0.62 -16.86 3.58
CA ALA A 224 -0.70 -17.13 5.02
C ALA A 224 -0.40 -15.89 5.85
N GLU A 225 -1.16 -15.70 6.92
CA GLU A 225 -0.92 -14.67 7.92
C GLU A 225 -0.28 -15.26 9.18
N PHE A 226 0.61 -14.50 9.79
CA PHE A 226 1.39 -14.92 10.95
C PHE A 226 1.26 -13.90 12.09
N GLN A 227 1.28 -14.40 13.31
CA GLN A 227 1.17 -13.59 14.53
C GLN A 227 2.20 -14.03 15.56
N ASP A 228 2.81 -13.07 16.25
CA ASP A 228 3.67 -13.35 17.41
C ASP A 228 2.86 -13.91 18.58
N ALA A 229 3.35 -15.00 19.18
CA ALA A 229 2.77 -15.57 20.38
C ALA A 229 3.87 -16.07 21.34
N ALA A 230 4.10 -15.32 22.44
CA ALA A 230 4.90 -15.72 23.60
C ALA A 230 6.14 -16.61 23.29
N GLY A 231 7.01 -16.14 22.38
CA GLY A 231 8.26 -16.82 22.01
C GLY A 231 8.15 -17.83 20.86
N ASN A 232 7.08 -17.77 20.07
CA ASN A 232 6.90 -18.51 18.82
C ASN A 232 5.99 -17.73 17.85
N VAL A 233 5.82 -18.26 16.65
CA VAL A 233 4.98 -17.67 15.60
C VAL A 233 3.78 -18.59 15.32
N VAL A 234 2.57 -18.04 15.34
CA VAL A 234 1.34 -18.77 15.07
C VAL A 234 0.80 -18.37 13.70
N VAL A 235 0.32 -19.34 12.94
CA VAL A 235 -0.39 -19.11 11.68
C VAL A 235 -1.84 -18.74 11.99
N SER A 236 -2.20 -17.47 11.79
CA SER A 236 -3.53 -16.92 12.10
C SER A 236 -4.56 -17.24 11.02
N SER A 237 -4.13 -17.28 9.76
CA SER A 237 -4.99 -17.67 8.63
C SER A 237 -4.15 -18.27 7.50
N VAL A 238 -4.81 -19.09 6.67
CA VAL A 238 -4.23 -19.61 5.42
C VAL A 238 -5.34 -19.60 4.38
N GLU A 239 -5.12 -18.90 3.27
CA GLU A 239 -6.05 -18.85 2.15
C GLU A 239 -6.08 -20.18 1.40
N ASP A 240 -7.27 -20.64 1.03
CA ASP A 240 -7.43 -21.88 0.27
C ASP A 240 -6.83 -21.78 -1.13
N GLY A 241 -6.01 -22.77 -1.51
CA GLY A 241 -5.35 -22.81 -2.82
C GLY A 241 -4.07 -21.96 -2.94
N SER A 242 -3.71 -21.24 -1.87
CA SER A 242 -2.49 -20.44 -1.78
C SER A 242 -1.20 -21.26 -1.82
N ALA A 243 -0.05 -20.58 -1.94
CA ALA A 243 1.26 -21.23 -1.86
C ALA A 243 1.47 -21.87 -0.48
N ALA A 244 1.08 -21.18 0.59
CA ALA A 244 1.13 -21.70 1.95
C ALA A 244 0.24 -22.95 2.14
N ALA A 245 -0.99 -22.94 1.62
CA ALA A 245 -1.89 -24.09 1.68
C ALA A 245 -1.30 -25.31 0.95
N ARG A 246 -0.73 -25.09 -0.25
CA ARG A 246 -0.07 -26.14 -1.04
C ARG A 246 1.20 -26.67 -0.38
N ALA A 247 1.94 -25.81 0.33
CA ALA A 247 3.07 -26.20 1.15
C ALA A 247 2.64 -27.05 2.35
N GLY A 248 1.35 -27.04 2.69
CA GLY A 248 0.75 -27.85 3.75
C GLY A 248 0.59 -27.13 5.08
N LEU A 249 0.77 -25.80 5.09
CA LEU A 249 0.54 -24.94 6.25
C LEU A 249 -0.96 -24.87 6.57
N ARG A 250 -1.32 -24.76 7.85
CA ARG A 250 -2.71 -24.66 8.31
C ARG A 250 -2.84 -23.60 9.39
N MET A 251 -4.03 -23.01 9.48
CA MET A 251 -4.40 -22.16 10.61
C MET A 251 -4.18 -22.92 11.93
N GLY A 252 -3.57 -22.24 12.90
CA GLY A 252 -3.23 -22.78 14.21
C GLY A 252 -1.92 -23.57 14.25
N ASP A 253 -1.17 -23.67 13.15
CA ASP A 253 0.21 -24.14 13.19
C ASP A 253 1.07 -23.18 14.01
N VAL A 254 1.94 -23.73 14.85
CA VAL A 254 2.88 -22.96 15.68
C VAL A 254 4.29 -23.24 15.19
N ILE A 255 4.89 -22.28 14.50
CA ILE A 255 6.25 -22.36 13.97
C ILE A 255 7.24 -22.10 15.11
N VAL A 256 8.19 -23.02 15.27
CA VAL A 256 9.20 -22.97 16.33
C VAL A 256 10.63 -22.92 15.81
N ALA A 257 10.88 -23.34 14.57
CA ALA A 257 12.19 -23.19 13.93
C ALA A 257 12.09 -23.18 12.40
N ALA A 258 13.06 -22.52 11.76
CA ALA A 258 13.28 -22.56 10.32
C ALA A 258 14.75 -22.95 10.05
N ASN A 259 14.99 -23.98 9.24
CA ASN A 259 16.32 -24.49 8.91
C ASN A 259 17.21 -24.75 10.14
N ARG A 260 16.61 -25.35 11.19
CA ARG A 260 17.24 -25.64 12.50
C ARG A 260 17.60 -24.41 13.33
N ARG A 261 17.19 -23.20 12.93
CA ARG A 261 17.30 -21.99 13.75
C ARG A 261 15.96 -21.74 14.46
N PRO A 262 15.95 -21.55 15.79
CA PRO A 262 14.74 -21.18 16.52
C PRO A 262 14.14 -19.90 15.96
N ILE A 263 12.81 -19.84 15.95
CA ILE A 263 12.04 -18.68 15.50
C ILE A 263 11.08 -18.29 16.63
N ALA A 264 11.28 -17.11 17.19
CA ALA A 264 10.49 -16.59 18.29
C ALA A 264 9.53 -15.46 17.87
N THR A 265 9.78 -14.84 16.72
CA THR A 265 8.98 -13.73 16.19
C THR A 265 8.76 -13.82 14.68
N VAL A 266 7.72 -13.15 14.19
CA VAL A 266 7.38 -13.05 12.75
C VAL A 266 8.54 -12.42 11.99
N ALA A 267 9.19 -11.40 12.55
CA ALA A 267 10.36 -10.76 11.94
C ALA A 267 11.54 -11.74 11.76
N GLU A 268 11.77 -12.64 12.73
CA GLU A 268 12.77 -13.71 12.60
C GLU A 268 12.38 -14.73 11.54
N LEU A 269 11.10 -15.09 11.46
CA LEU A 269 10.57 -15.99 10.42
C LEU A 269 10.79 -15.40 9.03
N GLU A 270 10.40 -14.15 8.81
CA GLU A 270 10.60 -13.42 7.55
C GLU A 270 12.07 -13.37 7.16
N THR A 271 12.95 -13.06 8.12
CA THR A 271 14.40 -13.06 7.91
C THR A 271 14.91 -14.44 7.49
N ALA A 272 14.39 -15.52 8.10
CA ALA A 272 14.79 -16.89 7.77
C ALA A 272 14.30 -17.33 6.39
N LEU A 273 13.10 -16.90 6.00
CA LEU A 273 12.52 -17.19 4.68
C LEU A 273 13.25 -16.42 3.57
N THR A 274 13.55 -15.15 3.79
CA THR A 274 14.22 -14.28 2.81
C THR A 274 15.66 -14.69 2.54
N ASN A 275 16.39 -15.12 3.58
CA ASN A 275 17.80 -15.52 3.46
C ASN A 275 17.99 -16.94 2.87
N ALA A 276 16.91 -17.70 2.65
CA ALA A 276 17.00 -19.06 2.18
C ALA A 276 17.01 -19.13 0.64
N SER A 277 18.18 -19.42 0.06
CA SER A 277 18.36 -19.58 -1.39
C SER A 277 17.89 -20.94 -1.96
N GLY A 278 17.44 -21.86 -1.09
CA GLY A 278 17.05 -23.23 -1.45
C GLY A 278 15.91 -23.74 -0.57
N THR A 279 15.75 -25.06 -0.46
CA THR A 279 14.69 -25.69 0.35
C THR A 279 14.66 -25.14 1.78
N ILE A 280 13.50 -24.68 2.22
CA ILE A 280 13.25 -24.27 3.62
C ILE A 280 12.58 -25.43 4.36
N VAL A 281 13.06 -25.71 5.56
CA VAL A 281 12.47 -26.69 6.48
C VAL A 281 11.91 -25.94 7.68
N LEU A 282 10.60 -25.95 7.86
CA LEU A 282 9.94 -25.43 9.05
C LEU A 282 9.66 -26.55 10.03
N ASP A 283 10.08 -26.38 11.27
CA ASP A 283 9.58 -27.18 12.38
C ASP A 283 8.38 -26.44 13.00
N LEU A 284 7.25 -27.14 13.08
CA LEU A 284 6.03 -26.59 13.65
C LEU A 284 5.30 -27.57 14.56
N PHE A 285 4.44 -27.07 15.42
CA PHE A 285 3.47 -27.85 16.18
C PHE A 285 2.08 -27.65 15.60
N ARG A 286 1.37 -28.77 15.42
CA ARG A 286 -0.04 -28.78 15.00
C ARG A 286 -0.79 -29.70 15.95
N ALA A 287 -1.80 -29.16 16.62
CA ALA A 287 -2.61 -29.88 17.61
C ALA A 287 -1.73 -30.68 18.63
N GLY A 288 -0.65 -30.05 19.10
CA GLY A 288 0.28 -30.65 20.09
C GLY A 288 1.29 -31.66 19.54
N SER A 289 1.26 -31.97 18.24
CA SER A 289 2.23 -32.88 17.60
C SER A 289 3.25 -32.11 16.76
N LYS A 290 4.53 -32.50 16.87
CA LYS A 290 5.60 -31.91 16.04
C LYS A 290 5.49 -32.39 14.60
N HIS A 291 5.56 -31.45 13.67
CA HIS A 291 5.57 -31.66 12.23
C HIS A 291 6.76 -30.94 11.61
N VAL A 292 7.15 -31.40 10.43
CA VAL A 292 8.19 -30.78 9.61
C VAL A 292 7.58 -30.47 8.26
N LEU A 293 7.60 -29.19 7.87
CA LEU A 293 7.17 -28.71 6.57
C LEU A 293 8.40 -28.49 5.69
N VAL A 294 8.37 -28.97 4.45
CA VAL A 294 9.46 -28.76 3.50
C VAL A 294 8.93 -27.93 2.34
N ILE A 295 9.49 -26.74 2.19
CA ILE A 295 9.08 -25.74 1.20
C ILE A 295 10.20 -25.60 0.18
N ARG A 296 9.88 -25.73 -1.11
CA ARG A 296 10.83 -25.63 -2.22
C ARG A 296 10.61 -24.37 -3.03
#